data_AF-A0A945ZSJ2-F1
#
_entry.id   AF-A0A945ZSJ2-F1
#
_cell.length_a   1.000
_cell.length_b   1.000
_cell.length_c   1.000
_cell.angle_alpha   90.00
_cell.angle_beta   90.00
_cell.angle_gamma   90.00
#
_symmetry.space_group_name_H-M   'P 1'
#
loop_
_entity.id
_entity.type
_entity.pdbx_description
1 polymer ?
#
loop_
_entity_poly.entity_id
_entity_poly.type
_entity_poly.pdbx_seq_one_letter_code
_entity_poly.pdbx_strand_id
1 'polypeptide(L)'
;MEQRQQRKGRDQQQQSRTGDPDLKERLVGINRVAKTTKGGRTFSFSSIMVVGDEKGRVGHGLGKSREVATSIQKGIEDAKKNMVEVPLVKGTIPHAQEMKFAGAHVMIRPASPGTGV
;
A
#
# COMPACT_ATOMS: atom_id res chain seq x y z
N MET A 1 -53.60 21.69 4.15
CA MET A 1 -53.00 20.85 5.19
C MET A 1 -52.76 19.45 4.63
N GLU A 2 -51.58 18.90 4.49
CA GLU A 2 -50.24 19.41 4.25
C GLU A 2 -49.47 18.19 3.74
N GLN A 3 -48.61 18.41 2.75
CA GLN A 3 -47.87 17.37 2.05
C GLN A 3 -46.99 16.60 3.05
N ARG A 4 -47.26 15.31 3.22
CA ARG A 4 -46.40 14.43 4.01
C ARG A 4 -45.14 14.14 3.18
N GLN A 5 -44.07 14.81 3.58
CA GLN A 5 -42.78 14.91 2.94
C GLN A 5 -42.21 13.56 2.47
N GLN A 6 -41.85 13.54 1.19
CA GLN A 6 -40.99 12.55 0.57
C GLN A 6 -39.67 12.45 1.36
N ARG A 7 -39.33 11.25 1.84
CA ARG A 7 -37.98 10.97 2.36
C ARG A 7 -37.00 11.07 1.20
N LYS A 8 -36.27 12.19 1.13
CA LYS A 8 -35.10 12.37 0.26
C LYS A 8 -34.19 11.15 0.38
N GLY A 9 -34.03 10.45 -0.74
CA GLY A 9 -33.02 9.42 -0.90
C GLY A 9 -31.67 9.99 -0.53
N ARG A 10 -30.96 9.25 0.31
CA ARG A 10 -29.61 9.57 0.76
C ARG A 10 -28.72 9.55 -0.49
N ASP A 11 -28.37 10.73 -0.99
CA ASP A 11 -27.40 10.93 -2.05
C ASP A 11 -26.12 10.18 -1.69
N GLN A 12 -25.94 9.01 -2.29
CA GLN A 12 -24.63 8.36 -2.31
C GLN A 12 -23.76 9.26 -3.17
N GLN A 13 -23.02 10.15 -2.51
CA GLN A 13 -21.88 10.81 -3.09
C GLN A 13 -20.93 9.71 -3.55
N GLN A 14 -21.07 9.37 -4.82
CA GLN A 14 -20.10 8.66 -5.61
C GLN A 14 -18.90 9.61 -5.71
N GLN A 15 -18.09 9.63 -4.65
CA GLN A 15 -16.78 10.28 -4.69
C GLN A 15 -16.04 9.62 -5.83
N SER A 16 -15.85 10.43 -6.86
CA SER A 16 -15.13 10.15 -8.09
C SER A 16 -13.93 9.26 -7.83
N ARG A 17 -13.92 8.10 -8.48
CA ARG A 17 -12.66 7.45 -8.86
C ARG A 17 -11.99 8.37 -9.88
N THR A 18 -11.43 9.48 -9.40
CA THR A 18 -10.47 10.28 -10.15
C THR A 18 -9.41 9.26 -10.60
N GLY A 19 -9.29 9.10 -11.91
CA GLY A 19 -8.59 7.98 -12.54
C GLY A 19 -7.34 7.61 -11.76
N ASP A 20 -7.22 6.33 -11.41
CA ASP A 20 -6.02 5.80 -10.75
C ASP A 20 -4.83 6.40 -11.50
N PRO A 21 -3.96 7.21 -10.86
CA PRO A 21 -2.68 7.53 -11.46
C PRO A 21 -2.02 6.20 -11.86
N ASP A 22 -1.18 6.18 -12.89
CA ASP A 22 -0.42 4.98 -13.28
C ASP A 22 0.43 4.48 -12.10
N LEU A 23 -0.20 3.70 -11.24
CA LEU A 23 0.35 3.16 -10.01
C LEU A 23 0.86 1.78 -10.35
N LYS A 24 2.16 1.63 -10.26
CA LYS A 24 2.81 0.33 -10.40
C LYS A 24 2.78 -0.38 -9.07
N GLU A 25 2.37 -1.63 -9.12
CA GLU A 25 2.26 -2.51 -7.96
C GLU A 25 3.42 -3.50 -7.97
N ARG A 26 4.11 -3.64 -6.85
CA ARG A 26 5.21 -4.60 -6.68
C ARG A 26 4.99 -5.44 -5.43
N LEU A 27 5.11 -6.76 -5.60
CA LEU A 27 5.08 -7.71 -4.50
C LEU A 27 6.48 -7.82 -3.91
N VAL A 28 6.63 -7.47 -2.63
CA VAL A 28 7.90 -7.57 -1.91
C VAL A 28 8.09 -8.99 -1.38
N GLY A 29 7.03 -9.58 -0.82
CA GLY A 29 7.09 -10.92 -0.28
C GLY A 29 5.73 -11.46 0.10
N ILE A 30 5.63 -12.79 0.05
CA ILE A 30 4.45 -13.54 0.48
C ILE A 30 4.87 -14.65 1.45
N ASN A 31 4.21 -14.69 2.60
CA ASN A 31 4.49 -15.62 3.67
C ASN A 31 3.25 -16.45 3.98
N ARG A 32 3.38 -17.77 4.03
CA ARG A 32 2.33 -18.65 4.55
C ARG A 32 2.44 -18.73 6.07
N VAL A 33 1.47 -18.18 6.77
CA VAL A 33 1.36 -18.22 8.24
C VAL A 33 0.33 -19.27 8.67
N ALA A 34 0.49 -19.83 9.86
CA ALA A 34 -0.39 -20.89 10.36
C ALA A 34 -0.84 -20.62 11.80
N LYS A 35 -2.13 -20.85 12.08
CA LYS A 35 -2.69 -20.90 13.43
C LYS A 35 -2.97 -22.35 13.81
N THR A 36 -2.40 -22.81 14.92
CA THR A 36 -2.66 -24.16 15.44
C THR A 36 -4.01 -24.19 16.17
N THR A 37 -4.81 -25.21 15.90
CA THR A 37 -6.08 -25.50 16.56
C THR A 37 -6.10 -26.96 17.01
N LYS A 38 -7.13 -27.36 17.77
CA LYS A 38 -7.26 -28.74 18.26
C LYS A 38 -7.26 -29.80 17.14
N GLY A 39 -7.66 -29.43 15.92
CA GLY A 39 -7.76 -30.32 14.77
C GLY A 39 -6.64 -30.17 13.73
N GLY A 40 -5.61 -29.37 13.97
CA GLY A 40 -4.49 -29.20 13.04
C GLY A 40 -4.03 -27.76 12.89
N ARG A 41 -3.57 -27.40 11.68
CA ARG A 41 -3.06 -26.05 11.37
C ARG A 41 -3.94 -25.39 10.31
N THR A 42 -4.52 -24.25 10.66
CA THR A 42 -5.22 -23.40 9.70
C THR A 42 -4.22 -22.43 9.06
N PHE A 43 -4.08 -22.51 7.75
CA PHE A 43 -3.16 -21.64 7.00
C PHE A 43 -3.83 -20.33 6.58
N SER A 44 -3.00 -19.31 6.43
CA SER A 44 -3.33 -18.03 5.79
C SER A 44 -2.07 -17.50 5.11
N PHE A 45 -2.25 -16.64 4.13
CA PHE A 45 -1.16 -15.94 3.46
C PHE A 45 -1.12 -14.49 3.94
N SER A 46 0.09 -14.00 4.14
CA SER A 46 0.40 -12.60 4.41
C SER A 46 1.24 -12.08 3.26
N SER A 47 0.82 -11.00 2.63
CA SER A 47 1.53 -10.35 1.52
C SER A 47 1.93 -8.93 1.90
N ILE A 48 3.16 -8.55 1.58
CA ILE A 48 3.64 -7.17 1.69
C ILE A 48 3.73 -6.62 0.27
N MET A 49 3.01 -5.53 0.03
CA MET A 49 2.91 -4.87 -1.27
C MET A 49 3.45 -3.45 -1.17
N VAL A 50 4.10 -3.00 -2.23
CA VAL A 50 4.49 -1.60 -2.43
C VAL A 50 3.83 -1.11 -3.71
N VAL A 51 3.23 0.07 -3.66
CA VAL A 51 2.53 0.71 -4.77
C VAL A 51 3.12 2.10 -4.96
N GLY A 52 3.35 2.53 -6.19
CA GLY A 52 3.87 3.87 -6.44
C GLY A 52 3.85 4.29 -7.91
N ASP A 53 4.03 5.58 -8.16
CA ASP A 53 3.98 6.19 -9.50
C ASP A 53 5.36 6.45 -10.11
N GLU A 54 6.44 5.93 -9.48
CA GLU A 54 7.85 6.15 -9.82
C GLU A 54 8.28 7.64 -9.86
N LYS A 55 7.41 8.57 -9.47
CA LYS A 55 7.64 10.02 -9.49
C LYS A 55 7.78 10.61 -8.10
N GLY A 56 7.93 9.75 -7.09
CA GLY A 56 8.11 10.14 -5.69
C GLY A 56 6.91 9.85 -4.81
N ARG A 57 5.76 9.39 -5.34
CA ARG A 57 4.67 8.91 -4.50
C ARG A 57 4.74 7.39 -4.35
N VAL A 58 4.86 6.93 -3.12
CA VAL A 58 4.97 5.52 -2.77
C VAL A 58 4.13 5.20 -1.54
N GLY A 59 3.55 4.01 -1.50
CA GLY A 59 2.79 3.50 -0.37
C GLY A 59 3.10 2.03 -0.17
N HIS A 60 2.98 1.56 1.07
CA HIS A 60 3.14 0.16 1.40
C HIS A 60 1.86 -0.36 2.05
N GLY A 61 1.58 -1.64 1.89
CA GLY A 61 0.40 -2.28 2.46
C GLY A 61 0.64 -3.71 2.86
N LEU A 62 -0.07 -4.13 3.90
CA LEU A 62 -0.08 -5.53 4.35
C LEU A 62 -1.43 -6.15 4.07
N GLY A 63 -1.42 -7.21 3.26
CA GLY A 63 -2.59 -8.01 2.98
C GLY A 63 -2.54 -9.32 3.74
N LYS A 64 -3.68 -9.77 4.28
CA LYS A 64 -3.81 -11.11 4.87
C LYS A 64 -5.13 -11.76 4.50
N SER A 65 -5.05 -12.97 3.97
CA SER A 65 -6.22 -13.75 3.58
C SER A 65 -5.95 -15.25 3.61
N ARG A 66 -6.98 -16.08 3.42
CA ARG A 66 -6.81 -17.54 3.26
C ARG A 66 -6.30 -17.92 1.87
N GLU A 67 -6.54 -17.07 0.89
CA GLU A 67 -6.08 -17.25 -0.49
C GLU A 67 -5.03 -16.21 -0.86
N VAL A 68 -4.18 -16.56 -1.81
CA VAL A 68 -3.08 -15.71 -2.26
C VAL A 68 -3.60 -14.46 -2.99
N ALA A 69 -4.48 -14.63 -3.97
CA ALA A 69 -4.98 -13.51 -4.79
C ALA A 69 -5.71 -12.46 -3.94
N THR A 70 -6.59 -12.90 -3.04
CA THR A 70 -7.32 -11.99 -2.14
C THR A 70 -6.41 -11.35 -1.09
N SER A 71 -5.29 -11.99 -0.71
CA SER A 71 -4.27 -11.36 0.14
C SER A 71 -3.60 -10.20 -0.60
N ILE A 72 -3.22 -10.40 -1.86
CA ILE A 72 -2.55 -9.38 -2.68
C ILE A 72 -3.47 -8.17 -2.89
N GLN A 73 -4.74 -8.41 -3.27
CA GLN A 73 -5.73 -7.34 -3.46
C GLN A 73 -5.91 -6.49 -2.20
N LYS A 74 -6.03 -7.12 -1.03
CA LYS A 74 -6.10 -6.39 0.26
C LYS A 74 -4.84 -5.56 0.53
N GLY A 75 -3.66 -6.09 0.17
CA GLY A 75 -2.40 -5.36 0.30
C GLY A 75 -2.33 -4.13 -0.61
N ILE A 76 -2.84 -4.24 -1.85
CA ILE A 76 -2.91 -3.11 -2.79
C ILE A 76 -3.87 -2.03 -2.27
N GLU A 77 -5.06 -2.41 -1.83
CA GLU A 77 -6.04 -1.46 -1.28
C GLU A 77 -5.52 -0.74 -0.03
N ASP A 78 -4.78 -1.44 0.82
CA ASP A 78 -4.13 -0.86 1.99
C ASP A 78 -2.98 0.09 1.61
N ALA A 79 -2.16 -0.31 0.63
CA ALA A 79 -1.06 0.52 0.13
C ALA A 79 -1.55 1.84 -0.49
N LYS A 80 -2.65 1.79 -1.26
CA LYS A 80 -3.27 3.00 -1.85
C LYS A 80 -3.75 4.00 -0.81
N LYS A 81 -4.12 3.55 0.41
CA LYS A 81 -4.55 4.42 1.51
C LYS A 81 -3.35 5.05 2.23
N ASN A 82 -2.23 4.34 2.32
CA ASN A 82 -1.02 4.74 3.04
C ASN A 82 0.04 5.31 2.09
N MET A 83 -0.35 6.18 1.17
CA MET A 83 0.57 6.82 0.23
C MET A 83 1.32 7.97 0.90
N VAL A 84 2.63 8.04 0.64
CA VAL A 84 3.55 9.06 1.14
C VAL A 84 4.25 9.71 -0.06
N GLU A 85 4.46 11.01 0.03
CA GLU A 85 5.25 11.77 -0.93
C GLU A 85 6.69 11.87 -0.45
N VAL A 86 7.62 11.43 -1.30
CA VAL A 86 9.06 11.44 -1.06
C VAL A 86 9.70 12.54 -1.91
N PRO A 87 10.44 13.49 -1.32
CA PRO A 87 11.10 14.53 -2.07
C PRO A 87 12.26 13.94 -2.87
N LEU A 88 12.21 14.09 -4.19
CA LEU A 88 13.27 13.68 -5.11
C LEU A 88 13.87 14.91 -5.81
N VAL A 89 15.19 15.01 -5.81
CA VAL A 89 15.95 16.04 -6.51
C VAL A 89 16.75 15.36 -7.61
N LYS A 90 16.43 15.69 -8.88
CA LYS A 90 17.10 15.11 -10.06
C LYS A 90 17.14 13.58 -10.06
N GLY A 91 16.09 12.93 -9.53
CA GLY A 91 15.98 11.47 -9.47
C GLY A 91 16.70 10.80 -8.30
N THR A 92 17.32 11.56 -7.39
CA THR A 92 17.93 11.05 -6.16
C THR A 92 17.37 11.75 -4.92
N ILE A 93 17.75 11.30 -3.72
CA ILE A 93 17.34 11.92 -2.46
C ILE A 93 18.14 13.21 -2.17
N PRO A 94 17.63 14.15 -1.36
CA PRO A 94 18.32 15.43 -1.12
C PRO A 94 19.60 15.30 -0.27
N HIS A 95 19.57 14.49 0.78
CA HIS A 95 20.66 14.31 1.74
C HIS A 95 20.76 12.86 2.21
N ALA A 96 21.91 12.45 2.72
CA ALA A 96 22.07 11.09 3.25
C ALA A 96 21.22 10.89 4.51
N GLN A 97 20.52 9.77 4.59
CA GLN A 97 19.67 9.41 5.71
C GLN A 97 20.01 8.02 6.22
N GLU A 98 20.24 7.91 7.52
CA GLU A 98 20.28 6.64 8.23
C GLU A 98 18.98 6.48 9.02
N MET A 99 18.38 5.29 8.96
CA MET A 99 17.16 4.98 9.68
C MET A 99 17.25 3.59 10.28
N LYS A 100 16.82 3.47 11.54
CA LYS A 100 16.68 2.20 12.24
C LYS A 100 15.20 1.94 12.52
N PHE A 101 14.72 0.77 12.14
CA PHE A 101 13.39 0.29 12.52
C PHE A 101 13.50 -1.13 13.06
N ALA A 102 13.15 -1.32 14.33
CA ALA A 102 13.40 -2.56 15.06
C ALA A 102 14.87 -3.03 14.93
N GLY A 103 15.11 -4.23 14.40
CA GLY A 103 16.45 -4.75 14.12
C GLY A 103 17.03 -4.35 12.75
N ALA A 104 16.26 -3.68 11.90
CA ALA A 104 16.70 -3.27 10.57
C ALA A 104 17.42 -1.92 10.63
N HIS A 105 18.57 -1.85 9.96
CA HIS A 105 19.36 -0.64 9.75
C HIS A 105 19.43 -0.38 8.25
N VAL A 106 18.96 0.79 7.82
CA VAL A 106 18.95 1.20 6.41
C VAL A 106 19.69 2.51 6.28
N MET A 107 20.66 2.54 5.37
CA MET A 107 21.40 3.74 5.00
C MET A 107 21.05 4.07 3.55
N ILE A 108 20.59 5.31 3.31
CA ILE A 108 20.29 5.81 1.97
C ILE A 108 21.20 7.00 1.71
N ARG A 109 21.95 6.96 0.61
CA ARG A 109 22.85 8.04 0.20
C ARG A 109 22.48 8.58 -1.17
N PRO A 110 22.53 9.91 -1.38
CA PRO A 110 22.37 10.48 -2.71
C PRO A 110 23.49 10.02 -3.63
N ALA A 111 23.16 9.86 -4.91
CA ALA A 111 24.10 9.41 -5.93
C ALA A 111 24.13 10.37 -7.12
N SER A 112 25.25 10.42 -7.82
CA SER A 112 25.38 11.21 -9.05
C SER A 112 24.53 10.62 -10.19
N PRO A 113 24.09 11.45 -11.15
CA PRO A 113 23.35 10.95 -12.31
C PRO A 113 24.13 9.84 -13.04
N GLY A 114 23.44 8.78 -13.43
CA GLY A 114 24.05 7.63 -14.12
C GLY A 114 24.62 6.53 -13.20
N THR A 115 24.56 6.70 -11.87
CA THR A 115 24.95 5.62 -10.93
C THR A 115 23.99 4.43 -10.98
N GLY A 116 22.73 4.66 -11.38
CA GLY A 116 21.65 3.68 -11.29
C GLY A 116 20.95 3.68 -9.93
N VAL A 117 19.87 2.90 -9.84
CA VAL A 117 19.19 2.50 -8.60
C VAL A 117 19.37 1.00 -8.44
#